data_AF-A0A7X9AQ00-F1
#
_entry.id   AF-A0A7X9AQ00-F1
#
_cell.length_a   1.000
_cell.length_b   1.000
_cell.length_c   1.000
_cell.angle_alpha   90.00
_cell.angle_beta   90.00
_cell.angle_gamma   90.00
#
_symmetry.space_group_name_H-M   'P 1'
#
loop_
_entity.id
_entity.type
_entity.pdbx_description
1 polymer ?
#
loop_
_entity_poly.entity_id
_entity_poly.type
_entity_poly.pdbx_seq_one_letter_code
_entity_poly.pdbx_strand_id
1 'polypeptide(L)'
;MSISSVIGLRIKNAIKGTTIGKKARDTWQRRNFNEDAAMSEIARFQKAGVGITVTDKLLKDMMHEAKDNSVGFDEYLMYHFADLPEYRRREFVPTRERITICEKFNGTKNMYIYDDKAETYKRFKKYYHRDFLNCSGAYTKKDDFVTFTKKHTRFIVKPFAGANGIGIQIIDSTGKDTSDLFDELIRKYNKGFYAEELIKQSDEIGKFHPSSVNTLRVFTIRMNDRTVVLPAAWRIGQGGNIVDNGGSGGIFCVLDDNGVCYGTSDEFGRRFEKHPNTGLPLIGTQFPHYHEGIAFAEELAEIIPENRYTGWDLALTDNGWIMQEANDRGGVVAIQLPMERGVRKELTELLNELGL
;
A
#
# COMPACT_ATOMS: atom_id res chain seq x y z
N MET A 1 17.37 -21.50 5.46
CA MET A 1 15.97 -21.96 5.33
C MET A 1 15.28 -21.71 6.67
N SER A 2 14.14 -21.04 6.73
CA SER A 2 13.23 -20.66 5.65
C SER A 2 12.45 -19.39 6.07
N ILE A 3 11.98 -18.52 5.16
CA ILE A 3 10.79 -18.82 4.35
C ILE A 3 9.82 -19.70 5.17
N SER A 4 9.41 -19.30 6.36
CA SER A 4 8.41 -20.04 7.13
C SER A 4 7.44 -19.03 7.74
N SER A 5 6.51 -18.49 6.98
CA SER A 5 5.92 -19.07 5.79
C SER A 5 5.06 -18.02 5.10
N VAL A 6 5.46 -17.55 3.92
CA VAL A 6 4.48 -17.30 2.85
C VAL A 6 3.36 -16.27 3.20
N ILE A 7 3.48 -15.36 4.18
CA ILE A 7 2.44 -14.34 4.50
C ILE A 7 0.99 -14.92 4.69
N GLY A 8 0.80 -16.23 4.82
CA GLY A 8 -0.55 -16.83 4.84
C GLY A 8 -1.21 -17.03 3.46
N LEU A 9 -0.44 -17.19 2.38
CA LEU A 9 -0.95 -17.56 1.04
C LEU A 9 -1.73 -18.91 0.98
N ARG A 10 -1.93 -19.58 2.12
CA ARG A 10 -2.82 -20.74 2.28
C ARG A 10 -3.81 -20.66 3.45
N ILE A 11 -3.87 -19.58 4.24
CA ILE A 11 -5.00 -19.42 5.20
C ILE A 11 -6.30 -19.07 4.43
N LYS A 12 -6.16 -18.61 3.18
CA LYS A 12 -7.29 -18.17 2.34
C LYS A 12 -8.09 -19.25 1.63
N ASN A 13 -7.65 -20.51 1.57
CA ASN A 13 -8.56 -21.54 1.06
C ASN A 13 -9.49 -22.00 2.18
N ALA A 14 -10.64 -21.34 2.23
CA ALA A 14 -11.85 -21.77 2.92
C ALA A 14 -11.81 -21.72 4.45
N ILE A 15 -12.14 -20.55 5.01
CA ILE A 15 -12.89 -20.53 6.28
C ILE A 15 -14.21 -19.83 6.03
N LYS A 16 -15.02 -20.46 5.17
CA LYS A 16 -16.46 -20.29 5.16
C LYS A 16 -17.02 -21.01 6.40
N GLY A 17 -17.61 -20.24 7.30
CA GLY A 17 -18.83 -20.60 8.03
C GLY A 17 -18.93 -21.92 8.80
N THR A 18 -17.85 -22.49 9.33
CA THR A 18 -17.95 -23.68 10.21
C THR A 18 -17.07 -23.56 11.46
N THR A 19 -17.49 -24.22 12.53
CA THR A 19 -16.88 -24.25 13.89
C THR A 19 -15.38 -24.59 13.92
N ILE A 20 -14.85 -25.17 12.84
CA ILE A 20 -13.43 -25.50 12.62
C ILE A 20 -12.58 -24.24 12.42
N GLY A 21 -13.15 -23.18 11.84
CA GLY A 21 -12.49 -21.89 11.61
C GLY A 21 -12.11 -21.12 12.87
N LYS A 22 -12.93 -21.25 13.92
CA LYS A 22 -12.72 -20.57 15.20
C LYS A 22 -11.50 -21.14 15.94
N LYS A 23 -11.37 -22.48 15.99
CA LYS A 23 -10.21 -23.16 16.60
C LYS A 23 -8.88 -22.87 15.88
N ALA A 24 -8.89 -22.80 14.55
CA ALA A 24 -7.69 -22.46 13.77
C ALA A 24 -7.26 -20.99 13.99
N ARG A 25 -8.23 -20.06 14.06
CA ARG A 25 -8.01 -18.65 14.39
C ARG A 25 -7.44 -18.47 15.79
N ASP A 26 -8.03 -19.12 16.79
CA ASP A 26 -7.55 -19.06 18.18
C ASP A 26 -6.13 -19.64 18.33
N THR A 27 -5.81 -20.71 17.60
CA THR A 27 -4.48 -21.34 17.62
C THR A 27 -3.43 -20.45 16.95
N TRP A 28 -3.78 -19.77 15.87
CA TRP A 28 -2.88 -18.84 15.17
C TRP A 28 -2.70 -17.53 15.95
N GLN A 29 -3.75 -17.01 16.57
CA GLN A 29 -3.65 -15.85 17.48
C GLN A 29 -2.72 -16.15 18.66
N ARG A 30 -2.87 -17.30 19.33
CA ARG A 30 -1.97 -17.69 20.43
C ARG A 30 -0.51 -17.89 20.00
N ARG A 31 -0.26 -18.29 18.74
CA ARG A 31 1.08 -18.50 18.21
C ARG A 31 1.78 -17.21 17.76
N ASN A 32 1.03 -16.18 17.36
CA ASN A 32 1.60 -14.96 16.77
C ASN A 32 1.38 -13.68 17.61
N PHE A 33 0.51 -13.73 18.63
CA PHE A 33 0.32 -12.66 19.58
C PHE A 33 0.74 -13.12 20.97
N ASN A 34 2.03 -12.99 21.21
CA ASN A 34 2.67 -13.26 22.49
C ASN A 34 3.53 -12.05 22.88
N GLU A 35 4.02 -12.04 24.12
CA GLU A 35 4.83 -10.95 24.64
C GLU A 35 6.11 -10.73 23.84
N ASP A 36 6.79 -11.79 23.39
CA ASP A 36 8.01 -11.66 22.56
C ASP A 36 7.75 -10.89 21.26
N ALA A 37 6.63 -11.17 20.59
CA ALA A 37 6.23 -10.46 19.37
C ALA A 37 5.86 -9.00 19.65
N ALA A 38 5.18 -8.70 20.77
CA ALA A 38 4.90 -7.33 21.17
C ALA A 38 6.20 -6.56 21.50
N MET A 39 7.12 -7.20 22.23
CA MET A 39 8.42 -6.64 22.56
C MET A 39 9.27 -6.39 21.32
N SER A 40 9.22 -7.28 20.32
CA SER A 40 9.88 -7.08 19.03
C SER A 40 9.36 -5.85 18.29
N GLU A 41 8.04 -5.63 18.26
CA GLU A 41 7.47 -4.43 17.65
C GLU A 41 7.80 -3.16 18.44
N ILE A 42 7.75 -3.20 19.79
CA ILE A 42 8.18 -2.08 20.62
C ILE A 42 9.65 -1.73 20.35
N ALA A 43 10.54 -2.73 20.30
CA ALA A 43 11.95 -2.52 20.02
C ALA A 43 12.17 -1.90 18.63
N ARG A 44 11.36 -2.28 17.63
CA ARG A 44 11.38 -1.65 16.30
C ARG A 44 11.03 -0.15 16.36
N PHE A 45 10.00 0.22 17.10
CA PHE A 45 9.60 1.62 17.30
C PHE A 45 10.62 2.40 18.11
N GLN A 46 11.16 1.84 19.19
CA GLN A 46 12.24 2.45 19.98
C GLN A 46 13.49 2.70 19.13
N LYS A 47 13.87 1.76 18.26
CA LYS A 47 14.97 1.93 17.30
C LYS A 47 14.70 3.06 16.29
N ALA A 48 13.43 3.32 15.96
CA ALA A 48 13.02 4.44 15.13
C ALA A 48 12.95 5.79 15.90
N GLY A 49 13.29 5.79 17.19
CA GLY A 49 13.31 6.98 18.04
C GLY A 49 11.99 7.27 18.75
N VAL A 50 11.02 6.35 18.73
CA VAL A 50 9.74 6.54 19.43
C VAL A 50 9.91 6.22 20.92
N GLY A 51 9.58 7.18 21.78
CA GLY A 51 9.71 7.05 23.23
C GLY A 51 8.63 6.17 23.85
N ILE A 52 8.85 4.85 23.90
CA ILE A 52 7.92 3.89 24.50
C ILE A 52 8.51 3.35 25.80
N THR A 53 7.80 3.54 26.91
CA THR A 53 8.09 2.90 28.18
C THR A 53 7.35 1.57 28.28
N VAL A 54 8.09 0.47 28.36
CA VAL A 54 7.51 -0.87 28.51
C VAL A 54 6.99 -1.05 29.93
N THR A 55 5.72 -1.41 30.05
CA THR A 55 5.07 -1.73 31.33
C THR A 55 4.17 -2.96 31.16
N ASP A 56 3.91 -3.69 32.24
CA ASP A 56 2.94 -4.80 32.22
C ASP A 56 1.55 -4.35 31.75
N LYS A 57 1.16 -3.12 32.08
CA LYS A 57 -0.12 -2.53 31.65
C LYS A 57 -0.15 -2.39 30.12
N LEU A 58 0.91 -1.84 29.52
CA LEU A 58 1.02 -1.68 28.08
C LEU A 58 0.96 -3.04 27.37
N LEU A 59 1.76 -4.01 27.82
CA LEU A 59 1.80 -5.34 27.19
C LEU A 59 0.44 -6.05 27.28
N LYS A 60 -0.25 -5.96 28.43
CA LYS A 60 -1.60 -6.51 28.60
C LYS A 60 -2.62 -5.84 27.70
N ASP A 61 -2.55 -4.52 27.54
CA ASP A 61 -3.46 -3.76 26.65
C ASP A 61 -3.21 -4.12 25.18
N MET A 62 -1.94 -4.20 24.74
CA MET A 62 -1.58 -4.68 23.40
C MET A 62 -2.10 -6.10 23.14
N MET A 63 -1.94 -7.03 24.09
CA MET A 63 -2.48 -8.40 23.96
C MET A 63 -4.00 -8.39 23.86
N HIS A 64 -4.68 -7.58 24.68
CA HIS A 64 -6.14 -7.46 24.68
C HIS A 64 -6.64 -6.95 23.32
N GLU A 65 -6.09 -5.84 22.82
CA GLU A 65 -6.44 -5.28 21.52
C GLU A 65 -6.19 -6.25 20.36
N ALA A 66 -5.08 -6.99 20.42
CA ALA A 66 -4.74 -7.98 19.41
C ALA A 66 -5.70 -9.16 19.37
N LYS A 67 -6.10 -9.66 20.54
CA LYS A 67 -6.96 -10.83 20.67
C LYS A 67 -8.43 -10.50 20.43
N ASP A 68 -8.92 -9.45 21.07
CA ASP A 68 -10.35 -9.17 21.17
C ASP A 68 -10.80 -8.19 20.07
N ASN A 69 -9.89 -7.35 19.56
CA ASN A 69 -10.18 -6.34 18.53
C ASN A 69 -9.40 -6.51 17.22
N SER A 70 -8.61 -7.60 17.08
CA SER A 70 -7.85 -7.93 15.87
C SER A 70 -6.83 -6.86 15.43
N VAL A 71 -6.33 -6.06 16.37
CA VAL A 71 -5.34 -5.00 16.13
C VAL A 71 -3.92 -5.60 16.10
N GLY A 72 -3.13 -5.33 15.06
CA GLY A 72 -1.71 -5.71 15.06
C GLY A 72 -0.92 -4.96 16.15
N PHE A 73 0.18 -5.52 16.67
CA PHE A 73 1.02 -4.78 17.63
C PHE A 73 1.68 -3.56 17.00
N ASP A 74 2.04 -3.67 15.73
CA ASP A 74 2.45 -2.55 14.90
C ASP A 74 1.33 -1.50 14.83
N GLU A 75 0.11 -1.88 14.44
CA GLU A 75 -1.03 -0.96 14.32
C GLU A 75 -1.40 -0.30 15.67
N TYR A 76 -1.32 -1.04 16.78
CA TYR A 76 -1.52 -0.49 18.13
C TYR A 76 -0.55 0.67 18.40
N LEU A 77 0.73 0.48 18.05
CA LEU A 77 1.78 1.48 18.25
C LEU A 77 1.65 2.63 17.23
N MET A 78 1.36 2.32 15.96
CA MET A 78 1.16 3.31 14.88
C MET A 78 0.04 4.29 15.24
N TYR A 79 -1.08 3.78 15.73
CA TYR A 79 -2.25 4.60 16.06
C TYR A 79 -2.22 5.17 17.49
N HIS A 80 -1.12 5.02 18.22
CA HIS A 80 -0.98 5.50 19.60
C HIS A 80 -2.12 5.06 20.52
N PHE A 81 -2.55 3.79 20.41
CA PHE A 81 -3.73 3.31 21.15
C PHE A 81 -3.57 3.47 22.66
N ALA A 82 -2.35 3.35 23.20
CA ALA A 82 -2.06 3.57 24.62
C ALA A 82 -2.55 4.95 25.13
N ASP A 83 -2.58 5.96 24.26
CA ASP A 83 -2.92 7.34 24.58
C ASP A 83 -4.39 7.68 24.27
N LEU A 84 -5.12 6.76 23.61
CA LEU A 84 -6.50 6.95 23.20
C LEU A 84 -7.50 6.25 24.13
N PRO A 85 -8.63 6.91 24.47
CA PRO A 85 -9.73 6.24 25.13
C PRO A 85 -10.38 5.20 24.21
N GLU A 86 -11.00 4.18 24.80
CA GLU A 86 -11.54 3.03 24.05
C GLU A 86 -12.44 3.42 22.89
N TYR A 87 -13.37 4.38 23.09
CA TYR A 87 -14.30 4.79 22.02
C TYR A 87 -13.58 5.37 20.78
N ARG A 88 -12.44 6.05 20.96
CA ARG A 88 -11.61 6.55 19.85
C ARG A 88 -10.88 5.42 19.14
N ARG A 89 -10.38 4.42 19.89
CA ARG A 89 -9.78 3.20 19.30
C ARG A 89 -10.78 2.46 18.40
N ARG A 90 -12.07 2.47 18.78
CA ARG A 90 -13.19 1.94 17.99
C ARG A 90 -13.59 2.80 16.78
N GLU A 91 -12.83 3.82 16.42
CA GLU A 91 -12.95 4.46 15.11
C GLU A 91 -12.03 3.80 14.05
N PHE A 92 -10.86 3.31 14.46
CA PHE A 92 -9.80 2.81 13.56
C PHE A 92 -10.11 1.43 13.02
N VAL A 93 -9.89 1.22 11.72
CA VAL A 93 -10.03 -0.08 11.05
C VAL A 93 -8.64 -0.73 10.94
N PRO A 94 -8.33 -1.77 11.72
CA PRO A 94 -7.08 -2.51 11.60
C PRO A 94 -7.05 -3.34 10.33
N THR A 95 -5.86 -3.75 9.91
CA THR A 95 -5.62 -4.45 8.64
C THR A 95 -6.46 -5.72 8.50
N ARG A 96 -6.65 -6.46 9.59
CA ARG A 96 -7.46 -7.69 9.56
C ARG A 96 -8.94 -7.40 9.29
N GLU A 97 -9.50 -6.42 9.97
CA GLU A 97 -10.88 -5.98 9.76
C GLU A 97 -11.05 -5.39 8.35
N ARG A 98 -10.09 -4.57 7.91
CA ARG A 98 -10.06 -4.02 6.55
C ARG A 98 -10.16 -5.10 5.49
N ILE A 99 -9.38 -6.19 5.61
CA ILE A 99 -9.43 -7.29 4.65
C ILE A 99 -10.83 -7.89 4.59
N THR A 100 -11.49 -8.10 5.73
CA THR A 100 -12.87 -8.60 5.78
C THR A 100 -13.87 -7.61 5.17
N ILE A 101 -13.71 -6.31 5.44
CA ILE A 101 -14.55 -5.26 4.83
C ILE A 101 -14.37 -5.23 3.30
N CYS A 102 -13.14 -5.29 2.81
CA CYS A 102 -12.86 -5.32 1.37
C CYS A 102 -13.44 -6.59 0.72
N GLU A 103 -13.37 -7.74 1.40
CA GLU A 103 -13.98 -8.99 0.91
C GLU A 103 -15.51 -8.90 0.85
N LYS A 104 -16.17 -8.15 1.74
CA LYS A 104 -17.60 -7.84 1.62
C LYS A 104 -17.88 -6.97 0.40
N PHE A 105 -17.11 -5.90 0.19
CA PHE A 105 -17.29 -5.00 -0.96
C PHE A 105 -17.02 -5.70 -2.31
N ASN A 106 -15.95 -6.48 -2.41
CA ASN A 106 -15.42 -6.98 -3.70
C ASN A 106 -15.81 -8.43 -3.99
N GLY A 107 -16.24 -9.19 -2.98
CA GLY A 107 -16.26 -10.64 -3.06
C GLY A 107 -14.85 -11.19 -3.34
N THR A 108 -14.78 -12.39 -3.94
CA THR A 108 -13.50 -13.06 -4.24
C THR A 108 -13.21 -13.23 -5.73
N LYS A 109 -14.17 -12.91 -6.61
CA LYS A 109 -14.10 -13.23 -8.05
C LYS A 109 -12.97 -12.49 -8.76
N ASN A 110 -12.72 -11.24 -8.39
CA ASN A 110 -11.77 -10.36 -9.08
C ASN A 110 -10.39 -10.26 -8.39
N MET A 111 -10.21 -10.92 -7.24
CA MET A 111 -8.98 -10.83 -6.44
C MET A 111 -7.72 -11.16 -7.27
N TYR A 112 -7.80 -12.13 -8.19
CA TYR A 112 -6.67 -12.51 -9.05
C TYR A 112 -6.17 -11.38 -9.97
N ILE A 113 -7.06 -10.44 -10.35
CA ILE A 113 -6.71 -9.31 -11.23
C ILE A 113 -5.81 -8.32 -10.48
N TYR A 114 -5.98 -8.19 -9.17
CA TYR A 114 -5.23 -7.25 -8.33
C TYR A 114 -4.02 -7.90 -7.67
N ASP A 115 -4.04 -9.22 -7.45
CA ASP A 115 -2.90 -9.97 -6.90
C ASP A 115 -1.79 -10.23 -7.93
N ASP A 116 -2.11 -10.30 -9.23
CA ASP A 116 -1.13 -10.45 -10.32
C ASP A 116 -1.01 -9.15 -11.13
N LYS A 117 0.15 -8.50 -11.02
CA LYS A 117 0.44 -7.23 -11.70
C LYS A 117 0.34 -7.33 -13.23
N ALA A 118 0.57 -8.50 -13.82
CA ALA A 118 0.38 -8.68 -15.25
C ALA A 118 -1.10 -8.73 -15.63
N GLU A 119 -1.96 -9.32 -14.79
CA GLU A 119 -3.40 -9.28 -14.99
C GLU A 119 -3.96 -7.88 -14.74
N THR A 120 -3.47 -7.16 -13.72
CA THR A 120 -3.76 -5.74 -13.52
C THR A 120 -3.38 -4.94 -14.76
N TYR A 121 -2.14 -5.09 -15.24
CA TYR A 121 -1.67 -4.36 -16.42
C TYR A 121 -2.50 -4.68 -17.66
N LYS A 122 -2.84 -5.94 -17.93
CA LYS A 122 -3.69 -6.31 -19.07
C LYS A 122 -5.04 -5.59 -19.01
N ARG A 123 -5.66 -5.53 -17.83
CA ARG A 123 -6.98 -4.91 -17.66
C ARG A 123 -6.92 -3.38 -17.77
N PHE A 124 -5.89 -2.76 -17.20
CA PHE A 124 -5.76 -1.32 -17.07
C PHE A 124 -4.72 -0.70 -18.03
N LYS A 125 -4.27 -1.44 -19.06
CA LYS A 125 -3.14 -1.05 -19.93
C LYS A 125 -3.23 0.39 -20.44
N LYS A 126 -4.43 0.83 -20.84
CA LYS A 126 -4.65 2.17 -21.39
C LYS A 126 -4.36 3.30 -20.39
N TYR A 127 -4.30 3.01 -19.09
CA TYR A 127 -4.09 3.98 -18.01
C TYR A 127 -2.66 4.00 -17.46
N TYR A 128 -1.82 3.04 -17.87
CA TYR A 128 -0.42 2.98 -17.42
C TYR A 128 0.47 3.98 -18.15
N HIS A 129 0.18 4.23 -19.43
CA HIS A 129 0.93 5.10 -20.34
C HIS A 129 2.45 4.90 -20.32
N ARG A 130 2.90 3.67 -20.08
CA ARG A 130 4.31 3.28 -20.00
C ARG A 130 4.49 1.84 -20.45
N ASP A 131 5.67 1.51 -20.92
CA ASP A 131 5.97 0.13 -21.29
C ASP A 131 6.10 -0.77 -20.05
N PHE A 132 5.54 -1.96 -20.16
CA PHE A 132 5.56 -3.00 -19.15
C PHE A 132 5.90 -4.33 -19.81
N LEU A 133 6.84 -5.06 -19.22
CA LEU A 133 7.26 -6.38 -19.64
C LEU A 133 7.16 -7.37 -18.47
N ASN A 134 6.43 -8.45 -18.70
CA ASN A 134 6.37 -9.59 -17.79
C ASN A 134 7.51 -10.57 -18.15
N CYS A 135 8.52 -10.70 -17.29
CA CYS A 135 9.65 -11.62 -17.45
C CYS A 135 9.47 -12.87 -16.59
N SER A 136 8.48 -13.71 -16.92
CA SER A 136 8.26 -15.00 -16.27
C SER A 136 9.26 -16.06 -16.74
N GLY A 137 9.75 -16.90 -15.83
CA GLY A 137 10.87 -17.86 -16.04
C GLY A 137 10.69 -18.97 -17.09
N ALA A 138 9.68 -18.92 -17.94
CA ALA A 138 9.51 -19.85 -19.06
C ALA A 138 10.10 -19.28 -20.37
N TYR A 139 11.40 -18.97 -20.42
CA TYR A 139 12.24 -18.68 -21.62
C TYR A 139 11.72 -17.76 -22.75
N THR A 140 10.53 -17.18 -22.67
CA THR A 140 9.82 -16.58 -23.83
C THR A 140 9.97 -15.07 -23.94
N LYS A 141 10.93 -14.47 -23.23
CA LYS A 141 11.00 -13.01 -23.12
C LYS A 141 12.41 -12.40 -23.13
N LYS A 142 13.46 -13.19 -23.42
CA LYS A 142 14.83 -12.65 -23.46
C LYS A 142 14.99 -11.61 -24.58
N ASP A 143 14.53 -11.92 -25.78
CA ASP A 143 14.56 -10.97 -26.91
C ASP A 143 13.65 -9.76 -26.69
N ASP A 144 12.49 -9.96 -26.07
CA ASP A 144 11.58 -8.87 -25.67
C ASP A 144 12.25 -7.97 -24.62
N PHE A 145 12.99 -8.54 -23.67
CA PHE A 145 13.75 -7.79 -22.67
C PHE A 145 14.92 -7.02 -23.30
N VAL A 146 15.66 -7.63 -24.22
CA VAL A 146 16.69 -6.93 -25.00
C VAL A 146 16.07 -5.77 -25.79
N THR A 147 14.91 -5.97 -26.39
CA THR A 147 14.18 -4.92 -27.12
C THR A 147 13.71 -3.80 -26.18
N PHE A 148 13.15 -4.17 -25.02
CA PHE A 148 12.71 -3.24 -24.00
C PHE A 148 13.88 -2.38 -23.47
N THR A 149 15.02 -2.99 -23.16
CA THR A 149 16.21 -2.30 -22.60
C THR A 149 16.93 -1.41 -23.61
N LYS A 150 16.80 -1.68 -24.92
CA LYS A 150 17.25 -0.75 -25.96
C LYS A 150 16.44 0.55 -25.99
N LYS A 151 15.14 0.47 -25.69
CA LYS A 151 14.27 1.65 -25.58
C LYS A 151 14.43 2.34 -24.21
N HIS A 152 14.58 1.54 -23.15
CA HIS A 152 14.62 1.98 -21.77
C HIS A 152 15.90 1.49 -21.09
N THR A 153 16.99 2.26 -21.20
CA THR A 153 18.27 1.89 -20.57
C THR A 153 18.22 1.99 -19.05
N ARG A 154 17.28 2.77 -18.50
CA ARG A 154 16.94 2.79 -17.08
C ARG A 154 15.49 2.39 -16.89
N PHE A 155 15.24 1.39 -16.05
CA PHE A 155 13.93 0.81 -15.82
C PHE A 155 13.80 0.28 -14.40
N ILE A 156 12.56 0.10 -13.94
CA ILE A 156 12.29 -0.48 -12.62
C ILE A 156 11.98 -1.97 -12.75
N VAL A 157 12.59 -2.76 -11.90
CA VAL A 157 12.34 -4.20 -11.77
C VAL A 157 11.54 -4.44 -10.51
N LYS A 158 10.44 -5.19 -10.63
CA LYS A 158 9.58 -5.58 -9.51
C LYS A 158 9.45 -7.11 -9.47
N PRO A 159 9.72 -7.78 -8.34
CA PRO A 159 9.52 -9.23 -8.26
C PRO A 159 8.04 -9.60 -8.38
N PHE A 160 7.72 -10.79 -8.92
CA PHE A 160 6.34 -11.29 -8.98
C PHE A 160 5.72 -11.47 -7.60
N ALA A 161 6.52 -11.90 -6.63
CA ALA A 161 6.11 -12.04 -5.25
C ALA A 161 6.73 -10.92 -4.43
N GLY A 162 5.89 -10.09 -3.80
CA GLY A 162 6.33 -9.00 -2.94
C GLY A 162 5.18 -8.04 -2.64
N ALA A 163 5.36 -7.25 -1.60
CA ALA A 163 4.49 -6.14 -1.21
C ALA A 163 5.35 -5.02 -0.63
N ASN A 164 4.78 -3.83 -0.47
CA ASN A 164 5.41 -2.68 0.22
C ASN A 164 6.75 -2.24 -0.39
N GLY A 165 6.97 -2.48 -1.70
CA GLY A 165 8.21 -2.13 -2.39
C GLY A 165 9.39 -3.07 -2.16
N ILE A 166 9.22 -4.19 -1.45
CA ILE A 166 10.32 -5.12 -1.17
C ILE A 166 10.84 -5.76 -2.46
N GLY A 167 12.15 -5.65 -2.66
CA GLY A 167 12.85 -6.22 -3.82
C GLY A 167 12.72 -5.39 -5.10
N ILE A 168 12.06 -4.23 -5.06
CA ILE A 168 12.03 -3.30 -6.19
C ILE A 168 13.41 -2.65 -6.37
N GLN A 169 13.86 -2.54 -7.61
CA GLN A 169 15.15 -1.92 -7.95
C GLN A 169 15.08 -1.15 -9.26
N ILE A 170 15.79 -0.01 -9.33
CA ILE A 170 16.09 0.63 -10.62
C ILE A 170 17.35 0.00 -11.19
N ILE A 171 17.27 -0.45 -12.43
CA ILE A 171 18.39 -1.03 -13.17
C ILE A 171 18.81 -0.03 -14.25
N ASP A 172 20.12 0.21 -14.35
CA ASP A 172 20.75 0.87 -15.49
C ASP A 172 21.48 -0.19 -16.32
N SER A 173 21.08 -0.33 -17.58
CA SER A 173 21.66 -1.26 -18.55
C SER A 173 22.67 -0.58 -19.50
N THR A 174 22.97 0.70 -19.30
CA THR A 174 23.99 1.41 -20.09
C THR A 174 25.32 0.68 -20.03
N GLY A 175 25.86 0.31 -21.20
CA GLY A 175 27.13 -0.38 -21.32
C GLY A 175 27.14 -1.85 -20.88
N LYS A 176 25.98 -2.44 -20.56
CA LYS A 176 25.87 -3.85 -20.18
C LYS A 176 25.44 -4.72 -21.36
N ASP A 177 25.87 -5.97 -21.36
CA ASP A 177 25.23 -7.00 -22.18
C ASP A 177 23.82 -7.30 -21.60
N THR A 178 22.80 -6.94 -22.35
CA THR A 178 21.40 -7.05 -21.91
C THR A 178 20.92 -8.49 -21.79
N SER A 179 21.55 -9.41 -22.54
CA SER A 179 21.26 -10.84 -22.47
C SER A 179 21.80 -11.43 -21.15
N ASP A 180 23.02 -11.08 -20.77
CA ASP A 180 23.61 -11.52 -19.50
C ASP A 180 22.89 -10.89 -18.30
N LEU A 181 22.51 -9.61 -18.42
CA LEU A 181 21.71 -8.91 -17.42
C LEU A 181 20.35 -9.60 -17.20
N PHE A 182 19.69 -10.06 -18.27
CA PHE A 182 18.44 -10.82 -18.14
C PHE A 182 18.66 -12.09 -17.31
N ASP A 183 19.71 -12.85 -17.62
CA ASP A 183 20.00 -14.11 -16.93
C ASP A 183 20.37 -13.85 -15.45
N GLU A 184 21.06 -12.75 -15.14
CA GLU A 184 21.33 -12.31 -13.76
C GLU A 184 20.03 -12.03 -13.01
N LEU A 185 19.12 -11.24 -13.60
CA LEU A 185 17.85 -10.87 -12.98
C LEU A 185 16.95 -12.08 -12.79
N ILE A 186 16.92 -13.03 -13.73
CA ILE A 186 16.16 -14.28 -13.57
C ILE A 186 16.73 -15.15 -12.43
N ARG A 187 18.06 -15.25 -12.31
CA ARG A 187 18.69 -15.96 -11.17
C ARG A 187 18.35 -15.31 -9.84
N LYS A 188 18.39 -13.98 -9.80
CA LYS A 188 18.07 -13.19 -8.60
C LYS A 188 16.60 -13.30 -8.21
N TYR A 189 15.70 -13.11 -9.17
CA TYR A 189 14.25 -13.21 -9.00
C TYR A 189 13.78 -14.57 -9.51
N ASN A 190 14.07 -15.61 -8.75
CA ASN A 190 13.84 -17.02 -9.11
C ASN A 190 12.40 -17.40 -9.57
N LYS A 191 11.40 -16.55 -9.34
CA LYS A 191 10.02 -16.72 -9.81
C LYS A 191 9.66 -15.87 -11.04
N GLY A 192 10.58 -15.05 -11.51
CA GLY A 192 10.36 -14.01 -12.51
C GLY A 192 10.22 -12.61 -11.90
N PHE A 193 10.23 -11.63 -12.77
CA PHE A 193 10.10 -10.21 -12.43
C PHE A 193 9.35 -9.45 -13.52
N TYR A 194 8.81 -8.28 -13.17
CA TYR A 194 8.27 -7.32 -14.12
C TYR A 194 9.33 -6.23 -14.35
N ALA A 195 9.53 -5.84 -15.60
CA ALA A 195 10.29 -4.64 -15.97
C ALA A 195 9.31 -3.57 -16.44
N GLU A 196 9.39 -2.37 -15.85
CA GLU A 196 8.55 -1.24 -16.23
C GLU A 196 9.42 -0.03 -16.59
N GLU A 197 8.99 0.71 -17.60
CA GLU A 197 9.53 2.03 -17.89
C GLU A 197 9.41 2.92 -16.64
N LEU A 198 10.43 3.75 -16.38
CA LEU A 198 10.40 4.66 -15.25
C LEU A 198 9.33 5.73 -15.46
N ILE A 199 8.50 5.94 -14.45
CA ILE A 199 7.55 7.05 -14.44
C ILE A 199 8.34 8.35 -14.26
N LYS A 200 8.21 9.27 -15.21
CA LYS A 200 8.61 10.67 -15.06
C LYS A 200 7.42 11.44 -14.49
N GLN A 201 7.37 11.59 -13.17
CA GLN A 201 6.39 12.45 -12.51
C GLN A 201 6.63 13.93 -12.85
N SER A 202 5.62 14.77 -12.65
CA SER A 202 5.75 16.21 -12.88
C SER A 202 6.76 16.86 -11.94
N ASP A 203 7.42 17.92 -12.40
CA ASP A 203 8.42 18.64 -11.60
C ASP A 203 7.82 19.25 -10.32
N GLU A 204 6.54 19.63 -10.37
CA GLU A 204 5.81 20.22 -9.24
C GLU A 204 5.65 19.24 -8.07
N ILE A 205 5.43 17.96 -8.36
CA ILE A 205 5.38 16.90 -7.36
C ILE A 205 6.78 16.34 -7.07
N GLY A 206 7.62 16.22 -8.10
CA GLY A 206 8.94 15.63 -8.02
C GLY A 206 9.91 16.41 -7.13
N LYS A 207 9.75 17.74 -7.03
CA LYS A 207 10.59 18.59 -6.14
C LYS A 207 10.50 18.21 -4.66
N PHE A 208 9.43 17.54 -4.22
CA PHE A 208 9.29 17.12 -2.82
C PHE A 208 10.20 15.96 -2.47
N HIS A 209 10.33 15.00 -3.39
CA HIS A 209 11.29 13.91 -3.29
C HIS A 209 11.61 13.34 -4.69
N PRO A 210 12.75 13.74 -5.30
CA PRO A 210 13.08 13.37 -6.68
C PRO A 210 13.44 11.89 -6.89
N SER A 211 13.80 11.18 -5.82
CA SER A 211 14.30 9.80 -5.89
C SER A 211 13.19 8.76 -6.05
N SER A 212 11.94 9.10 -5.71
CA SER A 212 10.77 8.23 -5.86
C SER A 212 9.66 8.93 -6.64
N VAL A 213 8.71 8.15 -7.16
CA VAL A 213 7.42 8.68 -7.59
C VAL A 213 6.58 8.97 -6.35
N ASN A 214 6.14 10.22 -6.16
CA ASN A 214 5.36 10.65 -5.01
C ASN A 214 3.87 10.57 -5.38
N THR A 215 3.23 9.47 -5.00
CA THR A 215 1.92 9.10 -5.52
C THR A 215 0.76 9.71 -4.73
N LEU A 216 -0.38 9.88 -5.39
CA LEU A 216 -1.66 10.13 -4.72
C LEU A 216 -2.36 8.78 -4.50
N ARG A 217 -2.55 8.39 -3.23
CA ARG A 217 -3.39 7.27 -2.82
C ARG A 217 -4.85 7.73 -2.77
N VAL A 218 -5.69 7.18 -3.64
CA VAL A 218 -7.14 7.46 -3.65
C VAL A 218 -7.90 6.16 -3.39
N PHE A 219 -8.88 6.18 -2.49
CA PHE A 219 -9.74 5.03 -2.23
C PHE A 219 -11.11 5.27 -2.83
N THR A 220 -11.55 4.40 -3.71
CA THR A 220 -12.88 4.44 -4.32
C THR A 220 -13.74 3.31 -3.79
N ILE A 221 -15.01 3.61 -3.51
CA ILE A 221 -16.05 2.66 -3.14
C ILE A 221 -17.22 2.86 -4.10
N ARG A 222 -17.38 1.93 -5.04
CA ARG A 222 -18.48 1.96 -5.99
C ARG A 222 -19.78 1.55 -5.32
N MET A 223 -20.71 2.49 -5.24
CA MET A 223 -22.10 2.29 -4.82
C MET A 223 -22.96 1.87 -6.02
N ASN A 224 -24.27 1.75 -5.85
CA ASN A 224 -25.15 1.35 -6.97
C ASN A 224 -25.37 2.49 -7.98
N ASP A 225 -25.28 3.74 -7.53
CA ASP A 225 -25.62 4.94 -8.29
C ASP A 225 -24.47 5.95 -8.41
N ARG A 226 -23.40 5.78 -7.62
CA ARG A 226 -22.27 6.71 -7.53
C ARG A 226 -20.98 6.00 -7.11
N THR A 227 -19.86 6.69 -7.22
CA THR A 227 -18.61 6.29 -6.59
C THR A 227 -18.35 7.22 -5.41
N VAL A 228 -18.05 6.65 -4.25
CA VAL A 228 -17.67 7.39 -3.05
C VAL A 228 -16.15 7.34 -2.92
N VAL A 229 -15.54 8.51 -2.70
CA VAL A 229 -14.11 8.65 -2.51
C VAL A 229 -13.83 8.95 -1.04
N LEU A 230 -13.00 8.13 -0.39
CA LEU A 230 -12.51 8.46 0.95
C LEU A 230 -11.43 9.56 0.84
N PRO A 231 -11.06 10.25 1.94
CA PRO A 231 -9.94 11.17 1.91
C PRO A 231 -8.72 10.58 1.19
N ALA A 232 -8.07 11.39 0.36
CA ALA A 232 -6.88 10.96 -0.37
C ALA A 232 -5.63 11.22 0.47
N ALA A 233 -4.58 10.42 0.24
CA ALA A 233 -3.28 10.62 0.86
C ALA A 233 -2.22 10.81 -0.21
N TRP A 234 -1.56 11.96 -0.21
CA TRP A 234 -0.32 12.13 -0.95
C TRP A 234 0.83 11.45 -0.21
N ARG A 235 1.51 10.53 -0.88
CA ARG A 235 2.63 9.77 -0.35
C ARG A 235 3.92 10.32 -0.93
N ILE A 236 4.88 10.59 -0.05
CA ILE A 236 6.15 11.21 -0.41
C ILE A 236 7.28 10.34 0.14
N GLY A 237 8.24 9.95 -0.70
CA GLY A 237 9.41 9.21 -0.22
C GLY A 237 10.31 10.04 0.69
N GLN A 238 11.24 9.39 1.38
CA GLN A 238 12.28 10.06 2.18
C GLN A 238 13.67 9.50 1.88
N GLY A 239 14.69 10.35 2.07
CA GLY A 239 16.09 9.99 1.92
C GLY A 239 16.48 9.67 0.48
N GLY A 240 17.18 8.54 0.28
CA GLY A 240 17.57 8.04 -1.05
C GLY A 240 16.66 6.92 -1.56
N ASN A 241 15.50 6.71 -0.93
CA ASN A 241 14.61 5.61 -1.29
C ASN A 241 14.00 5.83 -2.68
N ILE A 242 13.77 4.73 -3.41
CA ILE A 242 13.15 4.78 -4.75
C ILE A 242 11.63 4.55 -4.72
N VAL A 243 11.06 4.43 -3.53
CA VAL A 243 9.61 4.22 -3.29
C VAL A 243 9.12 5.18 -2.21
N ASP A 244 7.83 5.51 -2.25
CA ASP A 244 7.14 6.45 -1.35
C ASP A 244 6.32 5.74 -0.25
N ASN A 245 6.38 4.41 -0.17
CA ASN A 245 5.64 3.63 0.82
C ASN A 245 6.09 3.93 2.26
N GLY A 246 5.13 3.98 3.19
CA GLY A 246 5.39 4.24 4.61
C GLY A 246 6.41 3.30 5.24
N GLY A 247 6.35 2.00 4.93
CA GLY A 247 7.32 1.00 5.44
C GLY A 247 8.75 1.19 4.95
N SER A 248 8.97 2.04 3.93
CA SER A 248 10.30 2.49 3.49
C SER A 248 10.66 3.88 4.03
N GLY A 249 9.90 4.40 4.99
CA GLY A 249 10.04 5.73 5.56
C GLY A 249 9.26 6.82 4.83
N GLY A 250 8.30 6.48 3.95
CA GLY A 250 7.47 7.49 3.29
C GLY A 250 6.58 8.29 4.26
N ILE A 251 6.24 9.52 3.89
CA ILE A 251 5.32 10.41 4.60
C ILE A 251 3.96 10.34 3.91
N PHE A 252 2.92 10.11 4.69
CA PHE A 252 1.53 10.27 4.29
C PHE A 252 1.07 11.69 4.60
N CYS A 253 0.52 12.38 3.61
CA CYS A 253 -0.07 13.71 3.70
C CYS A 253 -1.55 13.59 3.34
N VAL A 254 -2.45 13.67 4.31
CA VAL A 254 -3.89 13.62 4.03
C VAL A 254 -4.37 14.96 3.48
N LEU A 255 -5.18 14.89 2.43
CA LEU A 255 -5.71 16.05 1.73
C LEU A 255 -7.19 16.25 2.08
N ASP A 256 -7.62 17.50 2.16
CA ASP A 256 -9.03 17.87 2.22
C ASP A 256 -9.70 17.75 0.85
N ASP A 257 -11.00 18.07 0.78
CA ASP A 257 -11.80 17.97 -0.45
C ASP A 257 -11.31 18.88 -1.58
N ASN A 258 -10.49 19.91 -1.27
CA ASN A 258 -9.88 20.80 -2.26
C ASN A 258 -8.46 20.37 -2.63
N GLY A 259 -7.92 19.31 -2.03
CA GLY A 259 -6.56 18.83 -2.27
C GLY A 259 -5.49 19.53 -1.43
N VAL A 260 -5.86 20.24 -0.37
CA VAL A 260 -4.91 20.89 0.54
C VAL A 260 -4.51 19.92 1.65
N CYS A 261 -3.20 19.74 1.83
CA CYS A 261 -2.67 18.91 2.90
C CYS A 261 -2.93 19.55 4.27
N TYR A 262 -3.59 18.84 5.17
CA TYR A 262 -3.88 19.33 6.53
C TYR A 262 -3.34 18.44 7.65
N GLY A 263 -2.83 17.26 7.32
CA GLY A 263 -2.25 16.34 8.31
C GLY A 263 -1.18 15.47 7.67
N THR A 264 -0.12 15.18 8.43
CA THR A 264 0.99 14.34 7.96
C THR A 264 1.35 13.27 8.97
N SER A 265 1.82 12.11 8.52
CA SER A 265 2.37 11.07 9.37
C SER A 265 3.34 10.20 8.59
N ASP A 266 4.34 9.64 9.25
CA ASP A 266 4.91 8.36 8.79
C ASP A 266 4.30 7.18 9.56
N GLU A 267 4.77 5.96 9.28
CA GLU A 267 4.37 4.73 9.97
C GLU A 267 4.84 4.63 11.43
N PHE A 268 5.59 5.61 11.95
CA PHE A 268 5.96 5.69 13.36
C PHE A 268 5.18 6.77 14.11
N GLY A 269 4.18 7.38 13.47
CA GLY A 269 3.34 8.43 14.06
C GLY A 269 4.01 9.81 14.12
N ARG A 270 5.17 9.98 13.45
CA ARG A 270 5.87 11.27 13.45
C ARG A 270 5.17 12.26 12.53
N ARG A 271 5.03 13.50 13.00
CA ARG A 271 4.40 14.61 12.27
C ARG A 271 5.44 15.46 11.54
N PHE A 272 5.05 16.00 10.40
CA PHE A 272 5.92 16.78 9.53
C PHE A 272 5.20 18.02 9.01
N GLU A 273 5.62 19.20 9.44
CA GLU A 273 5.18 20.46 8.79
C GLU A 273 5.88 20.68 7.45
N LYS A 274 7.12 20.17 7.33
CA LYS A 274 7.98 20.28 6.15
C LYS A 274 8.61 18.93 5.83
N HIS A 275 8.92 18.72 4.56
CA HIS A 275 9.65 17.53 4.13
C HIS A 275 11.08 17.55 4.68
N PRO A 276 11.55 16.49 5.35
CA PRO A 276 12.80 16.52 6.11
C PRO A 276 14.06 16.63 5.23
N ASN A 277 14.00 16.19 3.96
CA ASN A 277 15.16 16.29 3.05
C ASN A 277 15.20 17.60 2.26
N THR A 278 14.04 18.19 1.94
CA THR A 278 13.95 19.33 1.00
C THR A 278 13.53 20.63 1.69
N GLY A 279 13.00 20.56 2.92
CA GLY A 279 12.50 21.71 3.67
C GLY A 279 11.21 22.33 3.12
N LEU A 280 10.63 21.74 2.07
CA LEU A 280 9.39 22.23 1.47
C LEU A 280 8.21 22.03 2.43
N PRO A 281 7.26 23.00 2.50
CA PRO A 281 6.07 22.86 3.34
C PRO A 281 5.20 21.68 2.87
N LEU A 282 4.70 20.90 3.82
CA LEU A 282 3.72 19.85 3.58
C LEU A 282 2.33 20.32 3.97
N ILE A 283 2.16 20.79 5.20
CA ILE A 283 0.87 21.34 5.67
C ILE A 283 0.56 22.65 4.92
N GLY A 284 -0.67 22.77 4.46
CA GLY A 284 -1.15 23.89 3.65
C GLY A 284 -0.76 23.82 2.17
N THR A 285 0.01 22.81 1.75
CA THR A 285 0.38 22.64 0.35
C THR A 285 -0.80 22.10 -0.45
N GLN A 286 -1.13 22.81 -1.53
CA GLN A 286 -2.09 22.37 -2.53
C GLN A 286 -1.49 21.25 -3.38
N PHE A 287 -2.18 20.12 -3.50
CA PHE A 287 -1.83 19.09 -4.46
C PHE A 287 -2.28 19.54 -5.87
N PRO A 288 -1.38 19.60 -6.86
CA PRO A 288 -1.71 20.04 -8.22
C PRO A 288 -2.64 19.07 -8.95
N HIS A 289 -3.56 19.61 -9.75
CA HIS A 289 -4.53 18.82 -10.53
C HIS A 289 -5.33 17.81 -9.70
N TYR A 290 -5.60 18.12 -8.43
CA TYR A 290 -6.20 17.19 -7.48
C TYR A 290 -7.55 16.64 -7.95
N HIS A 291 -8.48 17.50 -8.35
CA HIS A 291 -9.81 17.07 -8.80
C HIS A 291 -9.77 16.23 -10.07
N GLU A 292 -8.81 16.48 -10.97
CA GLU A 292 -8.58 15.62 -12.14
C GLU A 292 -8.11 14.22 -11.72
N GLY A 293 -7.29 14.13 -10.67
CA GLY A 293 -6.84 12.86 -10.09
C GLY A 293 -7.97 12.09 -9.41
N ILE A 294 -8.88 12.79 -8.74
CA ILE A 294 -10.09 12.17 -8.17
C ILE A 294 -11.00 11.63 -9.27
N ALA A 295 -11.30 12.44 -10.29
CA ALA A 295 -12.10 12.01 -11.43
C ALA A 295 -11.47 10.81 -12.17
N PHE A 296 -10.14 10.80 -12.29
CA PHE A 296 -9.40 9.67 -12.86
C PHE A 296 -9.56 8.39 -12.01
N ALA A 297 -9.49 8.49 -10.69
CA ALA A 297 -9.73 7.34 -9.80
C ALA A 297 -11.16 6.80 -9.93
N GLU A 298 -12.16 7.69 -10.04
CA GLU A 298 -13.56 7.32 -10.27
C GLU A 298 -13.72 6.58 -11.61
N GLU A 299 -13.09 7.06 -12.69
CA GLU A 299 -13.07 6.37 -13.98
C GLU A 299 -12.48 4.95 -13.86
N LEU A 300 -11.37 4.79 -13.14
CA LEU A 300 -10.74 3.49 -12.91
C LEU A 300 -11.66 2.53 -12.16
N ALA A 301 -12.45 3.02 -11.21
CA ALA A 301 -13.42 2.24 -10.44
C ALA A 301 -14.54 1.65 -11.31
N GLU A 302 -14.88 2.28 -12.43
CA GLU A 302 -15.91 1.81 -13.36
C GLU A 302 -15.44 0.64 -14.26
N ILE A 303 -14.13 0.37 -14.33
CA ILE A 303 -13.57 -0.64 -15.25
C ILE A 303 -13.89 -2.08 -14.80
N ILE A 304 -14.03 -2.30 -13.50
CA ILE A 304 -14.45 -3.58 -12.93
C ILE A 304 -15.55 -3.29 -11.91
N PRO A 305 -16.81 -3.06 -12.35
CA PRO A 305 -17.90 -2.63 -11.47
C PRO A 305 -18.15 -3.54 -10.27
N GLU A 306 -17.84 -4.84 -10.37
CA GLU A 306 -18.02 -5.80 -9.28
C GLU A 306 -16.91 -5.72 -8.21
N ASN A 307 -15.80 -5.01 -8.48
CA ASN A 307 -14.75 -4.75 -7.50
C ASN A 307 -14.95 -3.35 -6.88
N ARG A 308 -15.86 -3.25 -5.91
CA ARG A 308 -16.36 -1.97 -5.39
C ARG A 308 -15.31 -1.14 -4.66
N TYR A 309 -14.49 -1.75 -3.81
CA TYR A 309 -13.42 -1.10 -3.07
C TYR A 309 -12.07 -1.26 -3.77
N THR A 310 -11.40 -0.15 -4.06
CA THR A 310 -10.01 -0.16 -4.55
C THR A 310 -9.22 1.03 -3.99
N GLY A 311 -8.00 0.76 -3.53
CA GLY A 311 -7.00 1.79 -3.26
C GLY A 311 -6.06 1.94 -4.46
N TRP A 312 -6.16 3.06 -5.16
CA TRP A 312 -5.36 3.40 -6.33
C TRP A 312 -4.11 4.16 -5.94
N ASP A 313 -2.97 3.78 -6.51
CA ASP A 313 -1.75 4.58 -6.48
C ASP A 313 -1.64 5.29 -7.83
N LEU A 314 -1.81 6.62 -7.81
CA LEU A 314 -1.81 7.45 -9.00
C LEU A 314 -0.56 8.33 -9.03
N ALA A 315 0.00 8.54 -10.22
CA ALA A 315 1.12 9.44 -10.42
C ALA A 315 0.71 10.56 -11.37
N LEU A 316 1.05 11.80 -11.00
CA LEU A 316 0.90 12.96 -11.88
C LEU A 316 2.17 13.10 -12.71
N THR A 317 2.02 13.15 -14.03
CA THR A 317 3.10 13.39 -15.00
C THR A 317 2.87 14.69 -15.74
N ASP A 318 3.86 15.16 -16.50
CA ASP A 318 3.71 16.32 -17.40
C ASP A 318 2.63 16.10 -18.48
N ASN A 319 2.24 14.84 -18.73
CA ASN A 319 1.21 14.46 -19.70
C ASN A 319 -0.14 14.08 -19.04
N GLY A 320 -0.31 14.37 -17.74
CA GLY A 320 -1.52 14.04 -16.98
C GLY A 320 -1.36 12.84 -16.06
N TRP A 321 -2.49 12.38 -15.52
CA TRP A 321 -2.58 11.31 -14.54
C TRP A 321 -2.38 9.92 -15.15
N ILE A 322 -1.60 9.09 -14.46
CA ILE A 322 -1.39 7.69 -14.83
C ILE A 322 -1.61 6.78 -13.61
N MET A 323 -1.99 5.53 -13.88
CA MET A 323 -2.13 4.51 -12.85
C MET A 323 -0.78 3.83 -12.60
N GLN A 324 -0.31 3.84 -11.35
CA GLN A 324 0.88 3.11 -10.94
C GLN A 324 0.55 1.70 -10.46
N GLU A 325 -0.40 1.58 -9.53
CA GLU A 325 -0.81 0.33 -8.89
C GLU A 325 -2.28 0.39 -8.46
N ALA A 326 -2.94 -0.77 -8.39
CA ALA A 326 -4.31 -0.90 -7.90
C ALA A 326 -4.36 -1.97 -6.80
N ASN A 327 -4.99 -1.64 -5.67
CA ASN A 327 -5.03 -2.51 -4.51
C ASN A 327 -6.48 -2.78 -4.08
N ASP A 328 -7.00 -3.99 -4.35
CA ASP A 328 -8.35 -4.43 -3.94
C ASP A 328 -8.56 -4.45 -2.42
N ARG A 329 -7.46 -4.42 -1.65
CA ARG A 329 -7.41 -4.35 -0.19
C ARG A 329 -6.50 -3.22 0.27
N GLY A 330 -6.43 -2.12 -0.50
CA GLY A 330 -5.59 -0.95 -0.21
C GLY A 330 -5.72 -0.47 1.24
N GLY A 331 -4.59 -0.25 1.91
CA GLY A 331 -4.55 0.06 3.34
C GLY A 331 -4.97 1.49 3.67
N VAL A 332 -6.02 1.66 4.48
CA VAL A 332 -6.48 2.96 5.00
C VAL A 332 -5.55 3.58 6.05
N VAL A 333 -4.48 2.90 6.45
CA VAL A 333 -3.43 3.45 7.34
C VAL A 333 -2.88 4.78 6.81
N ALA A 334 -2.78 4.92 5.48
CA ALA A 334 -2.30 6.12 4.80
C ALA A 334 -3.17 7.37 5.07
N ILE A 335 -4.42 7.19 5.53
CA ILE A 335 -5.31 8.30 5.90
C ILE A 335 -5.58 8.32 7.40
N GLN A 336 -5.74 7.17 8.06
CA GLN A 336 -6.06 7.13 9.49
C GLN A 336 -4.94 7.72 10.36
N LEU A 337 -3.68 7.50 9.99
CA LEU A 337 -2.54 8.07 10.72
C LEU A 337 -2.48 9.59 10.62
N PRO A 338 -2.41 10.21 9.42
CA PRO A 338 -2.37 11.67 9.30
C PRO A 338 -3.64 12.37 9.77
N MET A 339 -4.81 11.71 9.76
CA MET A 339 -6.05 12.30 10.28
C MET A 339 -6.23 12.18 11.80
N GLU A 340 -5.47 11.32 12.48
CA GLU A 340 -5.66 11.02 13.91
C GLU A 340 -7.06 10.52 14.27
N ARG A 341 -7.72 9.86 13.32
CA ARG A 341 -9.01 9.22 13.51
C ARG A 341 -9.15 8.06 12.55
N GLY A 342 -10.00 7.12 12.91
CA GLY A 342 -10.33 6.03 12.03
C GLY A 342 -11.45 6.35 11.03
N VAL A 343 -11.68 5.40 10.13
CA VAL A 343 -12.72 5.47 9.08
C VAL A 343 -13.78 4.36 9.20
N ARG A 344 -13.89 3.69 10.35
CA ARG A 344 -14.81 2.55 10.55
C ARG A 344 -16.25 2.96 10.29
N LYS A 345 -16.66 4.14 10.77
CA LYS A 345 -18.02 4.63 10.63
C LYS A 345 -18.40 4.76 9.15
N GLU A 346 -17.58 5.46 8.38
CA GLU A 346 -17.78 5.68 6.95
C GLU A 346 -17.87 4.35 6.19
N LEU A 347 -16.95 3.42 6.43
CA LEU A 347 -16.97 2.12 5.76
C LEU A 347 -18.21 1.28 6.15
N THR A 348 -18.63 1.34 7.41
CA THR A 348 -19.80 0.58 7.89
C THR A 348 -21.09 1.15 7.32
N GLU A 349 -21.24 2.46 7.25
CA GLU A 349 -22.40 3.12 6.65
C GLU A 349 -22.54 2.75 5.16
N LEU A 350 -21.43 2.73 4.41
CA LEU A 350 -21.41 2.32 3.01
C LEU A 350 -21.73 0.83 2.81
N LEU A 351 -21.26 -0.05 3.69
CA LEU A 351 -21.65 -1.47 3.68
C LEU A 351 -23.16 -1.63 3.93
N ASN A 352 -23.71 -0.91 4.90
CA ASN A 352 -25.13 -0.95 5.23
C ASN A 352 -25.99 -0.45 4.07
N GLU A 353 -25.58 0.62 3.38
CA GLU A 353 -26.27 1.14 2.19
C GLU A 353 -26.30 0.10 1.05
N LEU A 354 -25.27 -0.73 0.93
CA LEU A 354 -25.22 -1.84 -0.03
C LEU A 354 -25.90 -3.13 0.46
N GLY A 355 -26.32 -3.20 1.72
CA GLY A 355 -26.89 -4.40 2.33
C GLY A 355 -25.90 -5.55 2.55
N LEU A 356 -24.64 -5.26 2.91
CA LEU A 356 -23.51 -6.21 3.00
C LEU A 356 -23.00 -6.56 4.42
#